data_AF-A0A4R9ILQ6-F1
#
_entry.id   AF-A0A4R9ILQ6-F1
#
_cell.length_a   1.000
_cell.length_b   1.000
_cell.length_c   1.000
_cell.angle_alpha   90.00
_cell.angle_beta   90.00
_cell.angle_gamma   90.00
#
_symmetry.space_group_name_H-M   'P 1'
#
loop_
_entity.id
_entity.type
_entity.pdbx_description
1 polymer ?
#
loop_
_entity_poly.entity_id
_entity_poly.type
_entity_poly.pdbx_seq_one_letter_code
_entity_poly.pdbx_strand_id
1 'polypeptide(L)'
;MANSPIIIFVYNRPEHTKRVIDSLLTNLESSDSDLIIYADYAKNDSHITKVNEVRSYIKSITGFKSIQIVERDKNFGLSKSILSGVTDVLKRFESVIVLEDDIVVSPFFLEYMNAGLKKYKDVVKVASIHGYNYPINTKGLKESFFIKGADCWGWGTWKRVWDQFETDGSKLLSELEKNDLIKEFDYEGHFKFSEMLKKQIEGKNDSWAVRWYASMFLLNKVTLYPKDSLIQNIGLDSSGTHCNDEGYLSPPFSNQRVSYFPEKILNDSIARKRLSEYFKSLNQQKISYALRLLSLMKYFPRKFFRLMTKYRSIKMEDNFYGNFSKWEDAVKQCSGYASEGILEKVKNSLLKVKNGEAVYERDSVLFDEIHYSLPLLVSLLYVSSENNGKLNLLDFGGSLGSTFFQNRKFLNGLSFCKWSIVEQPHFVRCGIEHFQNEKLAFFNTIKEAVKENRPNVILFSSTIQYLENPQSILEQVSELNFDYIIFDRTPLIYGNVEERIMIQRVPEEIYKAEIPIRFMNYRTLLSFVNKSYELFSEFDADDEIFPANLNIKNKSIIFKKALNASN
;
A
#
# COMPACT_ATOMS: atom_id res chain seq x y z
N MET A 1 -24.26 30.11 21.94
CA MET A 1 -24.29 30.07 20.47
C MET A 1 -24.59 28.64 20.10
N ALA A 2 -25.54 28.40 19.20
CA ALA A 2 -25.84 27.05 18.74
C ALA A 2 -24.65 26.46 17.97
N ASN A 3 -24.52 25.13 17.96
CA ASN A 3 -23.53 24.46 17.11
C ASN A 3 -23.81 24.77 15.64
N SER A 4 -22.74 24.80 14.84
CA SER A 4 -22.88 25.04 13.40
C SER A 4 -23.51 23.82 12.73
N PRO A 5 -24.41 24.01 11.74
CA PRO A 5 -24.93 22.90 10.95
C PRO A 5 -23.79 22.17 10.22
N ILE A 6 -23.93 20.86 10.12
CA ILE A 6 -23.02 19.97 9.41
C ILE A 6 -23.64 19.70 8.04
N ILE A 7 -22.88 19.94 6.98
CA ILE A 7 -23.26 19.64 5.60
C ILE A 7 -22.46 18.43 5.13
N ILE A 8 -23.13 17.43 4.57
CA ILE A 8 -22.48 16.29 3.91
C ILE A 8 -22.94 16.21 2.46
N PHE A 9 -21.98 16.10 1.55
CA PHE A 9 -22.24 15.85 0.13
C PHE A 9 -22.00 14.37 -0.19
N VAL A 10 -23.04 13.69 -0.65
CA VAL A 10 -23.02 12.24 -0.90
C VAL A 10 -23.39 11.88 -2.33
N TYR A 11 -22.83 10.79 -2.85
CA TYR A 11 -23.14 10.31 -4.19
C TYR A 11 -23.41 8.80 -4.28
N ASN A 12 -22.42 7.98 -4.63
CA ASN A 12 -22.59 6.57 -5.01
C ASN A 12 -21.69 5.63 -4.19
N ARG A 13 -21.29 6.05 -2.99
CA ARG A 13 -20.43 5.29 -2.08
C ARG A 13 -21.15 4.96 -0.77
N PRO A 14 -22.01 3.93 -0.74
CA PRO A 14 -22.82 3.59 0.43
C PRO A 14 -21.97 3.28 1.67
N GLU A 15 -20.93 2.47 1.53
CA GLU A 15 -20.05 2.10 2.65
C GLU A 15 -19.25 3.28 3.19
N HIS A 16 -18.71 4.15 2.32
CA HIS A 16 -18.02 5.36 2.76
C HIS A 16 -18.98 6.30 3.48
N THR A 17 -20.16 6.55 2.88
CA THR A 17 -21.20 7.40 3.50
C THR A 17 -21.55 6.90 4.89
N LYS A 18 -21.75 5.58 5.04
CA LYS A 18 -22.04 4.96 6.34
C LYS A 18 -20.92 5.20 7.34
N ARG A 19 -19.67 4.98 6.96
CA ARG A 19 -18.50 5.20 7.84
C ARG A 19 -18.37 6.67 8.26
N VAL A 20 -18.66 7.61 7.37
CA VAL A 20 -18.64 9.05 7.70
C VAL A 20 -19.70 9.36 8.76
N ILE A 21 -20.95 8.91 8.56
CA ILE A 21 -22.03 9.10 9.52
C ILE A 21 -21.73 8.42 10.85
N ASP A 22 -21.28 7.17 10.83
CA ASP A 22 -20.91 6.43 12.04
C ASP A 22 -19.81 7.17 12.82
N SER A 23 -18.80 7.73 12.12
CA SER A 23 -17.74 8.50 12.76
C SER A 23 -18.24 9.82 13.36
N LEU A 24 -19.17 10.51 12.70
CA LEU A 24 -19.81 11.72 13.25
C LEU A 24 -20.61 11.39 14.51
N LEU A 25 -21.36 10.29 14.53
CA LEU A 25 -22.14 9.88 15.70
C LEU A 25 -21.27 9.54 16.92
N THR A 26 -19.96 9.37 16.77
CA THR A 26 -19.02 9.27 17.92
C THR A 26 -18.70 10.59 18.59
N ASN A 27 -19.01 11.73 17.95
CA ASN A 27 -18.79 13.06 18.52
C ASN A 27 -19.98 13.45 19.42
N LEU A 28 -19.68 13.99 20.61
CA LEU A 28 -20.71 14.36 21.59
C LEU A 28 -21.64 15.47 21.09
N GLU A 29 -21.12 16.37 20.25
CA GLU A 29 -21.85 17.51 19.70
C GLU A 29 -22.86 17.12 18.61
N SER A 30 -22.87 15.88 18.13
CA SER A 30 -23.73 15.44 17.04
C SER A 30 -25.21 15.57 17.39
N SER A 31 -25.61 15.18 18.60
CA SER A 31 -27.00 15.29 19.07
C SER A 31 -27.51 16.74 19.16
N ASP A 32 -26.61 17.71 19.21
CA ASP A 32 -26.91 19.15 19.30
C ASP A 32 -26.75 19.88 17.96
N SER A 33 -26.36 19.16 16.90
CA SER A 33 -26.05 19.73 15.59
C SER A 33 -27.12 19.39 14.56
N ASP A 34 -27.46 20.37 13.72
CA ASP A 34 -28.33 20.15 12.56
C ASP A 34 -27.50 19.49 11.44
N LEU A 35 -27.97 18.36 10.89
CA LEU A 35 -27.34 17.66 9.78
C LEU A 35 -28.09 17.94 8.47
N ILE A 36 -27.38 18.41 7.45
CA ILE A 36 -27.92 18.73 6.14
C ILE A 36 -27.19 17.90 5.08
N ILE A 37 -27.90 16.98 4.43
CA ILE A 37 -27.31 16.05 3.47
C ILE A 37 -27.75 16.44 2.05
N TYR A 38 -26.79 16.71 1.18
CA TYR A 38 -27.03 16.89 -0.26
C TYR A 38 -26.68 15.60 -0.99
N ALA A 39 -27.67 14.92 -1.54
CA ALA A 39 -27.51 13.69 -2.30
C ALA A 39 -27.67 13.95 -3.80
N ASP A 40 -26.60 13.77 -4.56
CA ASP A 40 -26.64 14.02 -6.00
C ASP A 40 -27.45 12.93 -6.75
N TYR A 41 -27.84 13.17 -7.99
CA TYR A 41 -28.48 12.15 -8.84
C TYR A 41 -27.44 11.35 -9.63
N ALA A 42 -27.77 10.12 -10.04
CA ALA A 42 -26.88 9.29 -10.85
C ALA A 42 -26.46 10.00 -12.15
N LYS A 43 -25.18 9.89 -12.52
CA LYS A 43 -24.63 10.52 -13.74
C LYS A 43 -24.94 9.67 -14.97
N ASN A 44 -25.09 8.37 -14.77
CA ASN A 44 -25.38 7.35 -15.77
C ASN A 44 -26.04 6.14 -15.07
N ASP A 45 -26.54 5.20 -15.87
CA ASP A 45 -27.33 4.07 -15.38
C ASP A 45 -26.56 3.14 -14.43
N SER A 46 -25.25 2.97 -14.64
CA SER A 46 -24.42 2.11 -13.80
C SER A 46 -24.27 2.62 -12.36
N HIS A 47 -24.55 3.91 -12.11
CA HIS A 47 -24.49 4.49 -10.77
C HIS A 47 -25.85 4.46 -10.03
N ILE A 48 -26.96 4.20 -10.73
CA ILE A 48 -28.33 4.29 -10.17
C ILE A 48 -28.48 3.44 -8.91
N THR A 49 -28.04 2.17 -8.95
CA THR A 49 -28.16 1.25 -7.82
C THR A 49 -27.47 1.80 -6.56
N LYS A 50 -26.20 2.18 -6.67
CA LYS A 50 -25.42 2.68 -5.52
C LYS A 50 -25.92 4.04 -5.02
N VAL A 51 -26.39 4.91 -5.91
CA VAL A 51 -27.02 6.20 -5.51
C VAL A 51 -28.31 5.94 -4.74
N ASN A 52 -29.14 5.00 -5.19
CA ASN A 52 -30.37 4.64 -4.50
C ASN A 52 -30.11 3.98 -3.14
N GLU A 53 -29.05 3.17 -3.02
CA GLU A 53 -28.59 2.63 -1.73
C GLU A 53 -28.20 3.76 -0.76
N VAL A 54 -27.39 4.73 -1.22
CA VAL A 54 -27.02 5.91 -0.43
C VAL A 54 -28.27 6.69 -0.01
N ARG A 55 -29.18 7.01 -0.95
CA ARG A 55 -30.43 7.74 -0.67
C ARG A 55 -31.35 7.02 0.31
N SER A 56 -31.38 5.70 0.24
CA SER A 56 -32.17 4.89 1.18
C SER A 56 -31.54 4.90 2.57
N TYR A 57 -30.21 4.76 2.66
CA TYR A 57 -29.47 4.81 3.91
C TYR A 57 -29.60 6.17 4.61
N ILE A 58 -29.43 7.29 3.89
CA ILE A 58 -29.45 8.61 4.54
C ILE A 58 -30.81 8.95 5.18
N LYS A 59 -31.90 8.33 4.72
CA LYS A 59 -33.25 8.47 5.29
C LYS A 59 -33.44 7.74 6.62
N SER A 60 -32.58 6.78 6.96
CA SER A 60 -32.65 6.03 8.22
C SER A 60 -31.76 6.62 9.33
N ILE A 61 -30.98 7.66 9.02
CA ILE A 61 -30.06 8.29 9.97
C ILE A 61 -30.85 8.91 11.13
N THR A 62 -30.32 8.74 12.34
CA THR A 62 -30.79 9.37 13.59
C THR A 62 -29.57 9.84 14.40
N GLY A 63 -29.77 10.43 15.58
CA GLY A 63 -28.68 10.86 16.47
C GLY A 63 -28.17 12.29 16.26
N PHE A 64 -28.86 13.08 15.43
CA PHE A 64 -28.63 14.51 15.25
C PHE A 64 -29.84 15.32 15.75
N LYS A 65 -29.63 16.61 16.03
CA LYS A 65 -30.72 17.51 16.49
C LYS A 65 -31.84 17.61 15.47
N SER A 66 -31.48 17.78 14.20
CA SER A 66 -32.38 17.72 13.07
C SER A 66 -31.65 17.17 11.85
N ILE A 67 -32.39 16.59 10.91
CA ILE A 67 -31.84 16.03 9.67
C ILE A 67 -32.65 16.59 8.50
N GLN A 68 -31.98 17.33 7.61
CA GLN A 68 -32.55 17.82 6.35
C GLN A 68 -31.86 17.11 5.18
N ILE A 69 -32.63 16.45 4.32
CA ILE A 69 -32.10 15.78 3.12
C ILE A 69 -32.54 16.54 1.87
N VAL A 70 -31.59 16.84 1.00
CA VAL A 70 -31.80 17.48 -0.30
C VAL A 70 -31.36 16.51 -1.39
N GLU A 71 -32.31 15.77 -1.94
CA GLU A 71 -32.09 14.91 -3.11
C GLU A 71 -32.17 15.76 -4.38
N ARG A 72 -31.14 15.69 -5.24
CA ARG A 72 -31.16 16.37 -6.54
C ARG A 72 -31.90 15.54 -7.58
N ASP A 73 -32.61 16.21 -8.48
CA ASP A 73 -33.30 15.56 -9.62
C ASP A 73 -32.36 15.26 -10.80
N LYS A 74 -31.18 15.86 -10.82
CA LYS A 74 -30.15 15.66 -11.85
C LYS A 74 -28.76 15.74 -11.26
N ASN A 75 -27.78 15.10 -11.92
CA ASN A 75 -26.40 15.10 -11.47
C ASN A 75 -25.81 16.52 -11.60
N PHE A 76 -25.41 17.11 -10.48
CA PHE A 76 -24.78 18.43 -10.43
C PHE A 76 -23.26 18.34 -10.53
N GLY A 77 -22.67 17.21 -10.11
CA GLY A 77 -21.24 17.10 -9.90
C GLY A 77 -20.80 17.78 -8.60
N LEU A 78 -19.64 17.39 -8.09
CA LEU A 78 -19.15 17.74 -6.75
C LEU A 78 -19.04 19.26 -6.54
N SER A 79 -18.32 19.94 -7.44
CA SER A 79 -18.05 21.38 -7.39
C SER A 79 -19.33 22.20 -7.30
N LYS A 80 -20.26 21.99 -8.25
CA LYS A 80 -21.54 22.69 -8.25
C LYS A 80 -22.40 22.34 -7.03
N SER A 81 -22.36 21.09 -6.59
CA SER A 81 -23.10 20.65 -5.40
C SER A 81 -22.62 21.40 -4.16
N ILE A 82 -21.30 21.46 -3.93
CA ILE A 82 -20.70 22.19 -2.80
C ILE A 82 -21.04 23.67 -2.86
N LEU A 83 -20.80 24.33 -3.99
CA LEU A 83 -21.03 25.77 -4.11
C LEU A 83 -22.48 26.16 -3.85
N SER A 84 -23.43 25.40 -4.40
CA SER A 84 -24.85 25.66 -4.15
C SER A 84 -25.27 25.32 -2.73
N GLY A 85 -24.87 24.16 -2.21
CA GLY A 85 -25.28 23.70 -0.88
C GLY A 85 -24.75 24.58 0.24
N VAL A 86 -23.46 24.91 0.22
CA VAL A 86 -22.86 25.82 1.22
C VAL A 86 -23.52 27.19 1.17
N THR A 87 -23.74 27.74 -0.02
CA THR A 87 -24.41 29.03 -0.20
C THR A 87 -25.84 29.00 0.34
N ASP A 88 -26.60 27.93 0.09
CA ASP A 88 -27.99 27.81 0.53
C ASP A 88 -28.12 27.66 2.05
N VAL A 89 -27.17 26.96 2.70
CA VAL A 89 -27.15 26.86 4.16
C VAL A 89 -26.71 28.18 4.78
N LEU A 90 -25.69 28.85 4.24
CA LEU A 90 -25.19 30.13 4.76
C LEU A 90 -26.14 31.33 4.55
N LYS A 91 -27.23 31.16 3.78
CA LYS A 91 -28.36 32.12 3.79
C LYS A 91 -29.15 32.10 5.10
N ARG A 92 -29.15 30.96 5.79
CA ARG A 92 -29.97 30.68 6.99
C ARG A 92 -29.13 30.61 8.26
N PHE A 93 -27.87 30.19 8.14
CA PHE A 93 -26.95 29.98 9.25
C PHE A 93 -25.71 30.86 9.10
N GLU A 94 -25.16 31.28 10.22
CA GLU A 94 -24.00 32.18 10.25
C GLU A 94 -22.68 31.47 9.92
N SER A 95 -22.59 30.18 10.24
CA SER A 95 -21.45 29.30 9.98
C SER A 95 -21.90 27.90 9.61
N VAL A 96 -20.99 27.12 9.01
CA VAL A 96 -21.22 25.73 8.60
C VAL A 96 -19.98 24.89 8.84
N ILE A 97 -20.16 23.59 9.02
CA ILE A 97 -19.12 22.55 8.94
C ILE A 97 -19.43 21.70 7.70
N VAL A 98 -18.44 21.38 6.87
CA VAL A 98 -18.62 20.73 5.57
C VAL A 98 -17.75 19.49 5.47
N LEU A 99 -18.38 18.38 5.09
CA LEU A 99 -17.75 17.08 4.85
C LEU A 99 -18.20 16.49 3.51
N GLU A 100 -17.38 15.60 2.96
CA GLU A 100 -17.67 14.77 1.79
C GLU A 100 -17.92 13.32 2.22
N ASP A 101 -18.45 12.49 1.33
CA ASP A 101 -18.81 11.09 1.63
C ASP A 101 -17.62 10.17 1.93
N ASP A 102 -16.39 10.68 1.82
CA ASP A 102 -15.15 9.95 2.08
C ASP A 102 -14.29 10.54 3.21
N ILE A 103 -14.85 11.44 4.04
CA ILE A 103 -14.12 12.05 5.17
C ILE A 103 -14.63 11.50 6.50
N VAL A 104 -13.92 10.53 7.08
CA VAL A 104 -14.19 10.06 8.45
C VAL A 104 -13.52 10.97 9.46
N VAL A 105 -14.14 11.16 10.62
CA VAL A 105 -13.72 12.16 11.61
C VAL A 105 -13.39 11.54 12.97
N SER A 106 -12.48 12.20 13.69
CA SER A 106 -12.15 11.92 15.09
C SER A 106 -13.34 12.21 16.01
N PRO A 107 -13.46 11.53 17.18
CA PRO A 107 -14.46 11.86 18.20
C PRO A 107 -14.36 13.28 18.77
N PHE A 108 -13.25 13.99 18.54
CA PHE A 108 -13.03 15.38 18.98
C PHE A 108 -13.16 16.41 17.85
N PHE A 109 -13.56 15.98 16.65
CA PHE A 109 -13.62 16.85 15.48
C PHE A 109 -14.67 17.96 15.65
N LEU A 110 -15.92 17.62 16.00
CA LEU A 110 -16.99 18.61 16.12
C LEU A 110 -16.74 19.59 17.27
N GLU A 111 -16.17 19.11 18.39
CA GLU A 111 -15.72 19.96 19.48
C GLU A 111 -14.74 21.04 18.98
N TYR A 112 -13.68 20.62 18.29
CA TYR A 112 -12.65 21.50 17.76
C TYR A 112 -13.22 22.51 16.73
N MET A 113 -14.06 22.03 15.82
CA MET A 113 -14.68 22.86 14.79
C MET A 113 -15.59 23.93 15.40
N ASN A 114 -16.48 23.55 16.31
CA ASN A 114 -17.39 24.49 16.96
C ASN A 114 -16.65 25.47 17.87
N ALA A 115 -15.64 25.01 18.62
CA ALA A 115 -14.81 25.88 19.45
C ALA A 115 -14.06 26.94 18.61
N GLY A 116 -13.47 26.53 17.49
CA GLY A 116 -12.81 27.43 16.54
C GLY A 116 -13.78 28.43 15.90
N LEU A 117 -14.92 27.95 15.40
CA LEU A 117 -15.94 28.78 14.77
C LEU A 117 -16.53 29.82 15.72
N LYS A 118 -16.71 29.45 16.99
CA LYS A 118 -17.15 30.37 18.05
C LYS A 118 -16.07 31.38 18.40
N LYS A 119 -14.82 30.93 18.60
CA LYS A 119 -13.72 31.81 19.05
C LYS A 119 -13.35 32.87 18.01
N TYR A 120 -13.26 32.49 16.74
CA TYR A 120 -12.80 33.40 15.68
C TYR A 120 -13.93 34.03 14.87
N LYS A 121 -15.16 33.95 15.39
CA LYS A 121 -16.37 34.44 14.73
C LYS A 121 -16.20 35.83 14.14
N ASP A 122 -15.73 36.79 14.93
CA ASP A 122 -15.63 38.19 14.52
C ASP A 122 -14.23 38.59 14.04
N VAL A 123 -13.32 37.62 13.91
CA VAL A 123 -11.93 37.85 13.52
C VAL A 123 -11.81 37.85 12.00
N VAL A 124 -11.78 39.04 11.41
CA VAL A 124 -11.78 39.29 9.95
C VAL A 124 -10.69 38.54 9.19
N LYS A 125 -9.52 38.34 9.80
CA LYS A 125 -8.37 37.64 9.21
C LYS A 125 -8.55 36.13 9.10
N VAL A 126 -9.45 35.52 9.86
CA VAL A 126 -9.67 34.07 9.83
C VAL A 126 -10.70 33.74 8.74
N ALA A 127 -10.30 32.87 7.82
CA ALA A 127 -11.11 32.39 6.71
C ALA A 127 -11.90 31.12 7.07
N SER A 128 -11.23 30.14 7.69
CA SER A 128 -11.77 28.81 7.90
C SER A 128 -11.16 28.15 9.13
N ILE A 129 -11.85 27.14 9.65
CA ILE A 129 -11.32 26.12 10.55
C ILE A 129 -11.21 24.84 9.73
N HIS A 130 -10.06 24.16 9.78
CA HIS A 130 -9.79 22.96 9.00
C HIS A 130 -9.52 21.78 9.93
N GLY A 131 -10.02 20.59 9.60
CA GLY A 131 -9.82 19.37 10.38
C GLY A 131 -8.64 18.52 9.93
N TYR A 132 -8.07 18.80 8.75
CA TYR A 132 -6.95 18.04 8.21
C TYR A 132 -5.60 18.74 8.44
N ASN A 133 -4.57 17.94 8.65
CA ASN A 133 -3.19 18.38 8.51
C ASN A 133 -2.39 17.35 7.70
N TYR A 134 -1.50 17.84 6.83
CA TYR A 134 -0.57 17.00 6.10
C TYR A 134 0.38 16.27 7.06
N PRO A 135 0.94 15.11 6.67
CA PRO A 135 1.86 14.33 7.50
C PRO A 135 3.25 14.98 7.55
N ILE A 136 3.30 16.19 8.10
CA ILE A 136 4.51 16.97 8.37
C ILE A 136 5.11 16.54 9.71
N ASN A 137 6.39 16.87 9.92
CA ASN A 137 6.96 16.79 11.26
C ASN A 137 6.26 17.80 12.18
N THR A 138 5.59 17.34 13.24
CA THR A 138 4.83 18.21 14.16
C THR A 138 5.62 18.62 15.41
N LYS A 139 6.88 18.17 15.58
CA LYS A 139 7.69 18.45 16.77
C LYS A 139 7.84 19.96 17.03
N GLY A 140 7.42 20.42 18.21
CA GLY A 140 7.53 21.83 18.60
C GLY A 140 6.44 22.76 18.04
N LEU A 141 5.48 22.25 17.26
CA LEU A 141 4.27 23.01 16.92
C LEU A 141 3.29 23.01 18.10
N LYS A 142 2.51 24.08 18.21
CA LYS A 142 1.35 24.14 19.12
C LYS A 142 0.24 23.22 18.62
N GLU A 143 -0.74 22.90 19.47
CA GLU A 143 -1.84 21.97 19.12
C GLU A 143 -2.70 22.44 17.95
N SER A 144 -2.73 23.75 17.68
CA SER A 144 -3.26 24.32 16.45
C SER A 144 -2.46 25.56 16.06
N PHE A 145 -2.48 25.88 14.77
CA PHE A 145 -1.75 27.00 14.18
C PHE A 145 -2.47 27.50 12.92
N PHE A 146 -2.08 28.69 12.44
CA PHE A 146 -2.71 29.32 11.28
C PHE A 146 -1.82 29.22 10.04
N ILE A 147 -2.42 28.90 8.89
CA ILE A 147 -1.77 28.91 7.58
C ILE A 147 -2.53 29.84 6.64
N LYS A 148 -1.82 30.65 5.86
CA LYS A 148 -2.42 31.56 4.87
C LYS A 148 -3.15 30.80 3.75
N GLY A 149 -4.33 31.29 3.38
CA GLY A 149 -5.25 30.66 2.43
C GLY A 149 -6.32 29.82 3.11
N ALA A 150 -6.91 28.88 2.37
CA ALA A 150 -7.91 27.93 2.84
C ALA A 150 -7.80 26.57 2.15
N ASP A 151 -8.31 25.53 2.81
CA ASP A 151 -8.37 24.15 2.31
C ASP A 151 -9.79 23.57 2.53
N CYS A 152 -10.02 22.34 2.06
CA CYS A 152 -11.36 21.80 1.86
C CYS A 152 -11.65 20.40 2.45
N TRP A 153 -10.74 19.78 3.21
CA TRP A 153 -10.99 18.45 3.81
C TRP A 153 -11.49 18.56 5.24
N GLY A 154 -12.80 18.46 5.43
CA GLY A 154 -13.43 18.60 6.74
C GLY A 154 -13.19 20.01 7.29
N TRP A 155 -13.95 20.98 6.81
CA TRP A 155 -13.68 22.40 7.04
C TRP A 155 -14.93 23.15 7.47
N GLY A 156 -14.76 24.33 8.03
CA GLY A 156 -15.86 25.14 8.51
C GLY A 156 -15.58 26.61 8.31
N THR A 157 -16.60 27.34 7.88
CA THR A 157 -16.48 28.77 7.57
C THR A 157 -17.72 29.53 8.01
N TRP A 158 -17.67 30.85 7.86
CA TRP A 158 -18.76 31.76 8.14
C TRP A 158 -19.30 32.36 6.85
N LYS A 159 -20.57 32.77 6.90
CA LYS A 159 -21.21 33.51 5.81
C LYS A 159 -20.37 34.71 5.38
N ARG A 160 -19.87 35.49 6.35
CA ARG A 160 -19.04 36.68 6.10
C ARG A 160 -17.79 36.39 5.27
N VAL A 161 -17.24 35.17 5.33
CA VAL A 161 -16.05 34.78 4.55
C VAL A 161 -16.48 34.18 3.21
N TRP A 162 -17.50 33.32 3.22
CA TRP A 162 -18.02 32.71 2.00
C TRP A 162 -18.52 33.73 0.98
N ASP A 163 -19.12 34.84 1.45
CA ASP A 163 -19.54 35.95 0.59
C ASP A 163 -18.35 36.65 -0.13
N GLN A 164 -17.11 36.42 0.30
CA GLN A 164 -15.88 36.95 -0.31
C GLN A 164 -15.24 35.95 -1.29
N PHE A 165 -15.88 34.80 -1.54
CA PHE A 165 -15.35 33.80 -2.45
C PHE A 165 -15.46 34.26 -3.90
N GLU A 166 -14.32 34.44 -4.57
CA GLU A 166 -14.26 34.72 -6.01
C GLU A 166 -14.23 33.41 -6.80
N THR A 167 -15.16 33.28 -7.73
CA THR A 167 -15.36 32.04 -8.49
C THR A 167 -14.73 32.10 -9.88
N ASP A 168 -14.35 33.29 -10.36
CA ASP A 168 -13.62 33.46 -11.61
C ASP A 168 -12.13 33.16 -11.44
N GLY A 169 -11.72 31.98 -11.90
CA GLY A 169 -10.32 31.55 -11.87
C GLY A 169 -9.38 32.47 -12.66
N SER A 170 -9.84 33.06 -13.77
CA SER A 170 -9.02 33.93 -14.61
C SER A 170 -8.69 35.24 -13.91
N LYS A 171 -9.67 35.80 -13.20
CA LYS A 171 -9.48 36.98 -12.35
C LYS A 171 -8.49 36.69 -11.22
N LEU A 172 -8.67 35.57 -10.52
CA LEU A 172 -7.77 35.13 -9.44
C LEU A 172 -6.32 34.97 -9.93
N LEU A 173 -6.11 34.31 -11.07
CA LEU A 173 -4.79 34.11 -11.65
C LEU A 173 -4.14 35.43 -12.05
N SER A 174 -4.91 36.33 -12.67
CA SER A 174 -4.42 37.66 -13.07
C SER A 174 -3.99 38.49 -11.86
N GLU A 175 -4.72 38.43 -10.75
CA GLU A 175 -4.35 39.11 -9.51
C GLU A 175 -3.11 38.51 -8.86
N LEU A 176 -2.94 37.18 -8.87
CA LEU A 176 -1.73 36.53 -8.37
C LEU A 176 -0.49 36.94 -9.18
N GLU A 177 -0.60 36.99 -10.50
CA GLU A 177 0.50 37.39 -11.40
C GLU A 177 0.82 38.89 -11.27
N LYS A 178 -0.20 39.75 -11.24
CA LYS A 178 -0.04 41.21 -11.09
C LYS A 178 0.70 41.60 -9.80
N ASN A 179 0.49 40.86 -8.71
CA ASN A 179 1.08 41.13 -7.40
C ASN A 179 2.37 40.32 -7.14
N ASP A 180 2.89 39.57 -8.12
CA ASP A 180 4.06 38.70 -7.98
C ASP A 180 3.95 37.67 -6.83
N LEU A 181 2.75 37.11 -6.64
CA LEU A 181 2.44 36.22 -5.53
C LEU A 181 2.53 34.73 -5.87
N ILE A 182 2.74 34.37 -7.14
CA ILE A 182 2.74 32.99 -7.62
C ILE A 182 3.73 32.11 -6.85
N LYS A 183 4.92 32.65 -6.54
CA LYS A 183 5.96 31.89 -5.82
C LYS A 183 5.52 31.51 -4.40
N GLU A 184 4.95 32.46 -3.67
CA GLU A 184 4.43 32.23 -2.32
C GLU A 184 3.22 31.28 -2.38
N PHE A 185 2.29 31.53 -3.31
CA PHE A 185 1.10 30.72 -3.55
C PHE A 185 1.44 29.25 -3.81
N ASP A 186 2.51 28.99 -4.57
CA ASP A 186 2.97 27.65 -4.91
C ASP A 186 3.95 27.03 -3.90
N TYR A 187 4.01 27.54 -2.67
CA TYR A 187 4.92 27.03 -1.64
C TYR A 187 6.40 27.04 -2.09
N GLU A 188 6.84 28.14 -2.69
CA GLU A 188 8.17 28.27 -3.31
C GLU A 188 8.37 27.35 -4.52
N GLY A 189 7.27 27.02 -5.21
CA GLY A 189 7.25 26.12 -6.36
C GLY A 189 7.17 24.62 -5.99
N HIS A 190 7.08 24.29 -4.70
CA HIS A 190 6.98 22.92 -4.22
C HIS A 190 5.57 22.32 -4.34
N PHE A 191 4.51 23.13 -4.47
CA PHE A 191 3.18 22.64 -4.81
C PHE A 191 2.52 23.56 -5.83
N LYS A 192 2.18 23.04 -7.01
CA LYS A 192 1.77 23.84 -8.17
C LYS A 192 0.28 24.22 -8.15
N PHE A 193 -0.15 24.97 -7.13
CA PHE A 193 -1.53 25.48 -7.05
C PHE A 193 -1.88 26.38 -8.25
N SER A 194 -0.93 27.18 -8.73
CA SER A 194 -1.11 28.04 -9.90
C SER A 194 -1.38 27.24 -11.18
N GLU A 195 -0.70 26.11 -11.38
CA GLU A 195 -0.98 25.19 -12.49
C GLU A 195 -2.33 24.49 -12.33
N MET A 196 -2.71 24.13 -11.10
CA MET A 196 -4.03 23.57 -10.82
C MET A 196 -5.15 24.58 -11.13
N LEU A 197 -4.93 25.87 -10.83
CA LEU A 197 -5.83 26.97 -11.18
C LEU A 197 -5.90 27.17 -12.71
N LYS A 198 -4.76 27.16 -13.41
CA LYS A 198 -4.71 27.22 -14.88
C LYS A 198 -5.51 26.08 -15.53
N LYS A 199 -5.31 24.84 -15.06
CA LYS A 199 -6.10 23.67 -15.54
C LYS A 199 -7.59 23.82 -15.25
N GLN A 200 -7.96 24.45 -14.14
CA GLN A 200 -9.35 24.73 -13.82
C GLN A 200 -9.96 25.75 -14.80
N ILE A 201 -9.24 26.83 -15.12
CA ILE A 201 -9.65 27.83 -16.12
C ILE A 201 -9.84 27.19 -17.51
N GLU A 202 -8.93 26.29 -17.89
CA GLU A 202 -8.99 25.54 -19.15
C GLU A 202 -10.12 24.48 -19.20
N GLY A 203 -10.87 24.28 -18.12
CA GLY A 203 -11.91 23.26 -18.03
C GLY A 203 -11.38 21.82 -17.92
N LYS A 204 -10.07 21.65 -17.69
CA LYS A 204 -9.42 20.33 -17.51
C LYS A 204 -9.51 19.81 -16.08
N ASN A 205 -9.98 20.63 -15.15
CA ASN A 205 -10.19 20.30 -13.74
C ASN A 205 -11.44 21.02 -13.23
N ASP A 206 -12.34 20.32 -12.55
CA ASP A 206 -13.54 20.93 -11.93
C ASP A 206 -13.30 21.29 -10.44
N SER A 207 -12.04 21.38 -10.00
CA SER A 207 -11.72 21.69 -8.60
C SER A 207 -12.20 23.10 -8.21
N TRP A 208 -13.20 23.17 -7.34
CA TRP A 208 -13.61 24.42 -6.69
C TRP A 208 -12.60 24.86 -5.62
N ALA A 209 -11.92 23.90 -4.98
CA ALA A 209 -11.02 24.14 -3.85
C ALA A 209 -9.83 25.03 -4.20
N VAL A 210 -9.26 24.92 -5.41
CA VAL A 210 -8.14 25.79 -5.82
C VAL A 210 -8.54 27.26 -5.91
N ARG A 211 -9.78 27.54 -6.33
CA ARG A 211 -10.32 28.90 -6.37
C ARG A 211 -10.57 29.42 -4.96
N TRP A 212 -11.05 28.56 -4.07
CA TRP A 212 -11.27 28.89 -2.66
C TRP A 212 -9.95 29.24 -1.97
N TYR A 213 -8.91 28.43 -2.18
CA TYR A 213 -7.56 28.71 -1.71
C TYR A 213 -7.04 30.07 -2.23
N ALA A 214 -7.11 30.30 -3.55
CA ALA A 214 -6.66 31.53 -4.18
C ALA A 214 -7.38 32.78 -3.66
N SER A 215 -8.70 32.72 -3.51
CA SER A 215 -9.51 33.83 -2.97
C SER A 215 -9.04 34.22 -1.58
N MET A 216 -8.93 33.24 -0.68
CA MET A 216 -8.55 33.51 0.71
C MET A 216 -7.07 33.92 0.84
N PHE A 217 -6.22 33.39 -0.04
CA PHE A 217 -4.81 33.74 -0.10
C PHE A 217 -4.59 35.19 -0.55
N LEU A 218 -5.27 35.64 -1.62
CA LEU A 218 -5.19 37.02 -2.12
C LEU A 218 -5.74 38.04 -1.11
N LEU A 219 -6.78 37.65 -0.36
CA LEU A 219 -7.32 38.45 0.74
C LEU A 219 -6.46 38.41 2.02
N ASN A 220 -5.29 37.76 1.97
CA ASN A 220 -4.35 37.60 3.07
C ASN A 220 -5.00 37.03 4.36
N LYS A 221 -5.97 36.13 4.18
CA LYS A 221 -6.64 35.44 5.29
C LYS A 221 -5.90 34.16 5.64
N VAL A 222 -6.15 33.69 6.86
CA VAL A 222 -5.55 32.46 7.41
C VAL A 222 -6.62 31.47 7.84
N THR A 223 -6.29 30.19 7.76
CA THR A 223 -7.13 29.07 8.18
C THR A 223 -6.47 28.38 9.37
N LEU A 224 -7.28 27.98 10.37
CA LEU A 224 -6.81 27.26 11.55
C LEU A 224 -6.66 25.78 11.23
N TYR A 225 -5.48 25.22 11.49
CA TYR A 225 -5.16 23.80 11.33
C TYR A 225 -4.88 23.18 12.70
N PRO A 226 -5.32 21.93 12.95
CA PRO A 226 -4.84 21.17 14.07
C PRO A 226 -3.41 20.71 13.78
N LYS A 227 -2.65 20.47 14.84
CA LYS A 227 -1.31 19.91 14.75
C LYS A 227 -1.33 18.51 14.15
N ASP A 228 -2.23 17.68 14.62
CA ASP A 228 -2.44 16.32 14.15
C ASP A 228 -3.83 16.25 13.49
N SER A 229 -3.94 15.59 12.34
CA SER A 229 -5.20 15.56 11.59
C SER A 229 -6.34 14.98 12.45
N LEU A 230 -7.50 15.64 12.46
CA LEU A 230 -8.73 15.17 13.10
C LEU A 230 -9.68 14.48 12.11
N ILE A 231 -9.26 14.36 10.86
CA ILE A 231 -10.00 13.66 9.80
C ILE A 231 -9.09 12.68 9.07
N GLN A 232 -9.70 11.70 8.41
CA GLN A 232 -9.05 10.84 7.43
C GLN A 232 -9.92 10.77 6.17
N ASN A 233 -9.32 11.04 5.01
CA ASN A 233 -9.90 10.74 3.72
C ASN A 233 -9.74 9.24 3.39
N ILE A 234 -10.87 8.52 3.34
CA ILE A 234 -10.95 7.08 3.03
C ILE A 234 -11.31 6.81 1.56
N GLY A 235 -11.41 7.86 0.74
CA GLY A 235 -11.77 7.81 -0.68
C GLY A 235 -10.57 7.64 -1.61
N LEU A 236 -9.35 7.58 -1.06
CA LEU A 236 -8.09 7.28 -1.75
C LEU A 236 -7.94 5.78 -2.09
N ASP A 237 -9.03 5.03 -2.11
CA ASP A 237 -9.12 3.58 -2.36
C ASP A 237 -9.46 3.25 -3.83
N SER A 238 -9.13 4.17 -4.75
CA SER A 238 -9.45 4.11 -6.19
C SER A 238 -10.94 4.20 -6.55
N SER A 239 -11.84 4.47 -5.59
CA SER A 239 -13.27 4.65 -5.86
C SER A 239 -13.68 6.06 -6.32
N GLY A 240 -12.76 7.04 -6.28
CA GLY A 240 -13.07 8.47 -6.49
C GLY A 240 -12.70 9.02 -7.87
N THR A 241 -13.38 10.09 -8.28
CA THR A 241 -13.17 10.76 -9.59
C THR A 241 -11.83 11.50 -9.73
N HIS A 242 -11.06 11.65 -8.64
CA HIS A 242 -9.76 12.35 -8.62
C HIS A 242 -8.62 11.55 -7.97
N CYS A 243 -8.70 10.21 -7.92
CA CYS A 243 -7.65 9.39 -7.30
C CYS A 243 -6.56 8.95 -8.29
N ASN A 244 -5.32 9.35 -8.01
CA ASN A 244 -4.13 8.53 -8.25
C ASN A 244 -3.74 7.92 -6.90
N ASP A 245 -3.29 6.66 -6.83
CA ASP A 245 -2.88 5.95 -5.60
C ASP A 245 -1.91 6.79 -4.72
N GLU A 246 -2.45 7.57 -3.79
CA GLU A 246 -1.70 8.46 -2.88
C GLU A 246 -2.16 8.25 -1.42
N GLY A 247 -2.41 7.00 -1.00
CA GLY A 247 -2.87 6.65 0.37
C GLY A 247 -1.99 7.16 1.52
N TYR A 248 -0.74 7.53 1.25
CA TYR A 248 0.16 8.19 2.20
C TYR A 248 -0.25 9.64 2.54
N LEU A 249 -1.13 10.26 1.74
CA LEU A 249 -1.62 11.61 1.99
C LEU A 249 -2.61 11.66 3.16
N SER A 250 -3.27 10.56 3.51
CA SER A 250 -4.31 10.57 4.54
C SER A 250 -4.08 9.50 5.62
N PRO A 251 -3.11 9.71 6.53
CA PRO A 251 -2.90 8.82 7.66
C PRO A 251 -4.14 8.77 8.58
N PRO A 252 -4.23 7.77 9.48
CA PRO A 252 -5.29 7.72 10.49
C PRO A 252 -5.36 9.03 11.29
N PHE A 253 -6.58 9.47 11.61
CA PHE A 253 -6.79 10.67 12.41
C PHE A 253 -6.33 10.48 13.86
N SER A 254 -6.03 11.60 14.51
CA SER A 254 -5.68 11.67 15.93
C SER A 254 -6.91 11.53 16.82
N ASN A 255 -6.78 10.73 17.88
CA ASN A 255 -7.75 10.64 18.97
C ASN A 255 -7.34 11.53 20.16
N GLN A 256 -6.67 12.65 19.88
CA GLN A 256 -6.28 13.62 20.90
C GLN A 256 -7.15 14.86 20.79
N ARG A 257 -7.69 15.30 21.92
CA ARG A 257 -8.45 16.54 22.02
C ARG A 257 -7.53 17.74 21.78
N VAL A 258 -7.97 18.69 20.96
CA VAL A 258 -7.27 19.95 20.70
C VAL A 258 -7.89 21.05 21.56
N SER A 259 -7.13 21.55 22.54
CA SER A 259 -7.62 22.54 23.51
C SER A 259 -7.00 23.92 23.32
N TYR A 260 -5.82 23.99 22.71
CA TYR A 260 -5.16 25.27 22.45
C TYR A 260 -5.60 25.90 21.12
N PHE A 261 -5.97 27.18 21.18
CA PHE A 261 -6.35 28.02 20.05
C PHE A 261 -5.56 29.34 20.07
N PRO A 262 -4.72 29.67 19.07
CA PRO A 262 -3.84 30.84 19.08
C PRO A 262 -4.55 32.20 19.20
N GLU A 263 -4.11 33.04 20.16
CA GLU A 263 -4.58 34.44 20.23
C GLU A 263 -4.02 35.32 19.10
N LYS A 264 -2.78 35.03 18.66
CA LYS A 264 -2.15 35.76 17.56
C LYS A 264 -2.51 35.14 16.23
N ILE A 265 -3.20 35.92 15.40
CA ILE A 265 -3.68 35.50 14.07
C ILE A 265 -2.61 35.81 13.03
N LEU A 266 -1.59 34.95 12.97
CA LEU A 266 -0.44 35.08 12.09
C LEU A 266 -0.18 33.76 11.36
N ASN A 267 0.25 33.86 10.10
CA ASN A 267 0.72 32.70 9.36
C ASN A 267 1.94 32.09 10.08
N ASP A 268 1.83 30.84 10.53
CA ASP A 268 2.88 30.17 11.27
C ASP A 268 4.01 29.78 10.32
N SER A 269 5.15 30.47 10.43
CA SER A 269 6.28 30.30 9.53
C SER A 269 6.93 28.92 9.65
N ILE A 270 6.90 28.30 10.83
CA ILE A 270 7.47 26.97 11.06
C ILE A 270 6.59 25.93 10.37
N ALA A 271 5.28 25.96 10.65
CA ALA A 271 4.34 25.03 10.01
C ALA A 271 4.31 25.22 8.49
N ARG A 272 4.29 26.47 8.01
CA ARG A 272 4.32 26.78 6.57
C ARG A 272 5.59 26.28 5.87
N LYS A 273 6.75 26.37 6.52
CA LYS A 273 8.00 25.81 6.01
C LYS A 273 7.93 24.30 5.93
N ARG A 274 7.41 23.62 6.95
CA ARG A 274 7.30 22.15 6.99
C ARG A 274 6.32 21.61 5.96
N LEU A 275 5.21 22.32 5.70
CA LEU A 275 4.33 22.02 4.58
C LEU A 275 5.04 22.14 3.23
N SER A 276 5.83 23.21 3.04
CA SER A 276 6.65 23.38 1.83
C SER A 276 7.67 22.26 1.65
N GLU A 277 8.37 21.86 2.73
CA GLU A 277 9.29 20.72 2.74
C GLU A 277 8.58 19.39 2.44
N TYR A 278 7.38 19.20 2.98
CA TYR A 278 6.57 18.03 2.69
C TYR A 278 6.18 17.95 1.21
N PHE A 279 5.64 19.02 0.63
CA PHE A 279 5.33 19.07 -0.80
C PHE A 279 6.57 18.91 -1.69
N LYS A 280 7.71 19.45 -1.27
CA LYS A 280 9.00 19.20 -1.92
C LYS A 280 9.33 17.72 -1.90
N SER A 281 9.09 17.02 -0.79
CA SER A 281 9.34 15.58 -0.68
C SER A 281 8.42 14.78 -1.61
N LEU A 282 7.17 15.20 -1.81
CA LEU A 282 6.26 14.60 -2.80
C LEU A 282 6.76 14.79 -4.24
N ASN A 283 7.28 15.98 -4.55
CA ASN A 283 7.88 16.25 -5.85
C ASN A 283 9.22 15.53 -6.03
N GLN A 284 10.02 15.34 -4.97
CA GLN A 284 11.25 14.54 -5.02
C GLN A 284 10.96 13.06 -5.15
N GLN A 285 9.85 12.57 -4.58
CA GLN A 285 9.32 11.26 -4.90
C GLN A 285 8.90 11.24 -6.38
N LYS A 286 8.11 12.19 -6.88
CA LYS A 286 7.73 12.25 -8.32
C LYS A 286 8.95 12.40 -9.25
N ILE A 287 10.00 13.11 -8.87
CA ILE A 287 11.27 13.25 -9.61
C ILE A 287 12.13 12.00 -9.46
N SER A 288 12.16 11.31 -8.32
CA SER A 288 12.85 10.03 -8.18
C SER A 288 12.11 8.91 -8.92
N TYR A 289 10.78 8.97 -9.02
CA TYR A 289 9.94 8.19 -9.92
C TYR A 289 10.15 8.59 -11.38
N ALA A 290 10.31 9.86 -11.71
CA ALA A 290 10.56 10.36 -13.07
C ALA A 290 12.00 10.10 -13.55
N LEU A 291 12.99 10.14 -12.66
CA LEU A 291 14.38 9.74 -12.89
C LEU A 291 14.51 8.22 -12.94
N ARG A 292 13.71 7.47 -12.15
CA ARG A 292 13.44 6.04 -12.37
C ARG A 292 12.81 5.83 -13.76
N LEU A 293 11.88 6.67 -14.20
CA LEU A 293 11.26 6.57 -15.53
C LEU A 293 12.22 6.95 -16.66
N LEU A 294 13.12 7.92 -16.49
CA LEU A 294 14.15 8.31 -17.46
C LEU A 294 15.28 7.28 -17.51
N SER A 295 15.65 6.67 -16.39
CA SER A 295 16.49 5.46 -16.40
C SER A 295 15.76 4.26 -17.03
N LEU A 296 14.42 4.19 -16.93
CA LEU A 296 13.56 3.27 -17.68
C LEU A 296 13.32 3.69 -19.14
N MET A 297 13.70 4.90 -19.59
CA MET A 297 13.62 5.32 -21.00
C MET A 297 14.79 4.81 -21.84
N LYS A 298 15.89 4.37 -21.23
CA LYS A 298 16.82 3.42 -21.88
C LYS A 298 16.19 2.03 -22.12
N TYR A 299 15.02 1.76 -21.53
CA TYR A 299 14.25 0.53 -21.72
C TYR A 299 12.96 0.74 -22.53
N PHE A 300 12.79 1.88 -23.21
CA PHE A 300 11.57 2.20 -23.95
C PHE A 300 11.22 1.28 -25.15
N PRO A 301 12.12 0.47 -25.74
CA PRO A 301 11.66 -0.60 -26.64
C PRO A 301 10.77 -1.65 -25.94
N ARG A 302 10.83 -1.78 -24.60
CA ARG A 302 10.11 -2.82 -23.84
C ARG A 302 8.67 -2.45 -23.44
N LYS A 303 8.26 -1.17 -23.47
CA LYS A 303 6.90 -0.79 -23.00
C LYS A 303 5.80 -0.96 -24.05
N PHE A 304 6.14 -0.92 -25.34
CA PHE A 304 5.21 -1.37 -26.40
C PHE A 304 4.93 -2.87 -26.28
N PHE A 305 5.93 -3.65 -25.84
CA PHE A 305 5.78 -5.07 -25.49
C PHE A 305 4.90 -5.30 -24.25
N ARG A 306 4.72 -4.29 -23.39
CA ARG A 306 4.01 -4.41 -22.12
C ARG A 306 2.51 -4.02 -22.21
N LEU A 307 2.09 -3.25 -23.21
CA LEU A 307 0.66 -3.16 -23.55
C LEU A 307 0.13 -4.50 -24.10
N MET A 308 0.97 -5.23 -24.85
CA MET A 308 0.70 -6.64 -25.18
C MET A 308 0.62 -7.53 -23.92
N THR A 309 1.28 -7.19 -22.80
CA THR A 309 1.19 -7.96 -21.55
C THR A 309 -0.05 -7.71 -20.69
N LYS A 310 -0.76 -6.57 -20.82
CA LYS A 310 -2.08 -6.42 -20.16
C LYS A 310 -3.18 -7.21 -20.87
N TYR A 311 -2.96 -7.51 -22.15
CA TYR A 311 -3.67 -8.56 -22.87
C TYR A 311 -3.17 -9.98 -22.50
N ARG A 312 -1.90 -10.14 -22.05
CA ARG A 312 -1.40 -11.40 -21.45
C ARG A 312 -1.81 -11.60 -19.98
N SER A 313 -2.16 -10.57 -19.21
CA SER A 313 -2.53 -10.71 -17.80
C SER A 313 -3.92 -11.32 -17.61
N ILE A 314 -4.78 -11.23 -18.63
CA ILE A 314 -6.03 -12.02 -18.70
C ILE A 314 -5.74 -13.49 -19.09
N LYS A 315 -4.52 -13.79 -19.60
CA LYS A 315 -4.06 -15.16 -19.95
C LYS A 315 -3.24 -15.85 -18.85
N MET A 316 -2.88 -15.19 -17.73
CA MET A 316 -2.00 -15.81 -16.71
C MET A 316 -2.74 -16.59 -15.60
N GLU A 317 -4.06 -16.40 -15.43
CA GLU A 317 -4.89 -17.35 -14.66
C GLU A 317 -4.89 -18.75 -15.31
N ASP A 318 -4.59 -18.86 -16.61
CA ASP A 318 -4.49 -20.15 -17.35
C ASP A 318 -3.23 -20.97 -17.02
N ASN A 319 -2.31 -20.45 -16.18
CA ASN A 319 -1.07 -21.16 -15.84
C ASN A 319 -1.26 -22.24 -14.77
N PHE A 320 -2.39 -22.25 -14.06
CA PHE A 320 -2.71 -23.29 -13.10
C PHE A 320 -4.03 -23.94 -13.49
N TYR A 321 -4.02 -25.25 -13.65
CA TYR A 321 -5.24 -25.97 -14.03
C TYR A 321 -5.37 -27.32 -13.32
N GLY A 322 -6.59 -27.85 -13.38
CA GLY A 322 -6.94 -29.09 -12.73
C GLY A 322 -7.19 -28.93 -11.23
N ASN A 323 -7.71 -30.00 -10.65
CA ASN A 323 -8.02 -30.11 -9.23
C ASN A 323 -7.96 -31.59 -8.87
N PHE A 324 -6.79 -32.04 -8.44
CA PHE A 324 -6.51 -33.45 -8.24
C PHE A 324 -6.68 -33.79 -6.76
N SER A 325 -7.26 -34.95 -6.48
CA SER A 325 -7.36 -35.48 -5.12
C SER A 325 -6.10 -36.22 -4.68
N LYS A 326 -5.25 -36.63 -5.64
CA LYS A 326 -4.02 -37.39 -5.44
C LYS A 326 -2.90 -36.80 -6.29
N TRP A 327 -1.68 -36.83 -5.77
CA TRP A 327 -0.49 -36.29 -6.45
C TRP A 327 -0.17 -37.05 -7.73
N GLU A 328 -0.30 -38.38 -7.67
CA GLU A 328 0.00 -39.30 -8.76
C GLU A 328 -0.90 -39.06 -9.98
N ASP A 329 -2.13 -38.57 -9.76
CA ASP A 329 -3.06 -38.25 -10.85
C ASP A 329 -2.68 -36.95 -11.56
N ALA A 330 -2.10 -35.97 -10.85
CA ALA A 330 -1.50 -34.79 -11.47
C ALA A 330 -0.23 -35.15 -12.24
N VAL A 331 0.64 -35.99 -11.67
CA VAL A 331 1.89 -36.45 -12.32
C VAL A 331 1.62 -37.14 -13.66
N LYS A 332 0.59 -37.99 -13.75
CA LYS A 332 0.22 -38.68 -15.01
C LYS A 332 -0.12 -37.72 -16.16
N GLN A 333 -0.49 -36.48 -15.85
CA GLN A 333 -0.85 -35.46 -16.84
C GLN A 333 0.27 -34.46 -17.10
N CYS A 334 1.41 -34.60 -16.44
CA CYS A 334 2.54 -33.69 -16.50
C CYS A 334 3.70 -34.26 -17.32
N SER A 335 4.46 -33.39 -17.99
CA SER A 335 5.74 -33.78 -18.59
C SER A 335 6.87 -33.91 -17.56
N GLY A 336 6.71 -33.28 -16.37
CA GLY A 336 7.63 -33.37 -15.24
C GLY A 336 8.91 -32.53 -15.37
N TYR A 337 9.73 -32.51 -14.30
CA TYR A 337 11.01 -31.80 -14.24
C TYR A 337 12.16 -32.51 -14.98
N ALA A 338 11.97 -33.76 -15.39
CA ALA A 338 13.02 -34.66 -15.86
C ALA A 338 13.37 -34.52 -17.36
N SER A 339 13.01 -33.42 -18.02
CA SER A 339 13.37 -33.22 -19.43
C SER A 339 14.89 -33.04 -19.59
N GLU A 340 15.51 -33.73 -20.55
CA GLU A 340 16.97 -33.82 -20.76
C GLU A 340 17.68 -32.47 -21.03
N GLY A 341 16.97 -31.34 -21.09
CA GLY A 341 17.55 -30.01 -21.32
C GLY A 341 17.61 -29.06 -20.12
N ILE A 342 16.85 -29.31 -19.03
CA ILE A 342 16.72 -28.33 -17.93
C ILE A 342 18.04 -28.15 -17.18
N LEU A 343 18.67 -29.26 -16.76
CA LEU A 343 19.95 -29.20 -16.03
C LEU A 343 21.03 -28.47 -16.84
N GLU A 344 21.14 -28.79 -18.14
CA GLU A 344 22.14 -28.17 -19.00
C GLU A 344 21.91 -26.66 -19.14
N LYS A 345 20.65 -26.24 -19.28
CA LYS A 345 20.28 -24.82 -19.36
C LYS A 345 20.57 -24.08 -18.06
N VAL A 346 20.22 -24.67 -16.91
CA VAL A 346 20.51 -24.11 -15.58
C VAL A 346 22.02 -24.02 -15.36
N LYS A 347 22.77 -25.09 -15.65
CA LYS A 347 24.24 -25.12 -15.57
C LYS A 347 24.88 -24.01 -16.37
N ASN A 348 24.53 -23.89 -17.66
CA ASN A 348 25.14 -22.90 -18.55
C ASN A 348 24.80 -21.46 -18.13
N SER A 349 23.61 -21.23 -17.58
CA SER A 349 23.21 -19.91 -17.10
C SER A 349 23.93 -19.55 -15.80
N LEU A 350 24.02 -20.48 -14.85
CA LEU A 350 24.69 -20.23 -13.57
C LEU A 350 26.22 -20.17 -13.71
N LEU A 351 26.83 -20.89 -14.66
CA LEU A 351 28.26 -20.76 -14.98
C LEU A 351 28.62 -19.33 -15.38
N LYS A 352 27.77 -18.67 -16.17
CA LYS A 352 27.96 -17.24 -16.53
C LYS A 352 27.93 -16.36 -15.28
N VAL A 353 27.04 -16.63 -14.32
CA VAL A 353 26.99 -15.88 -13.05
C VAL A 353 28.22 -16.14 -12.19
N LYS A 354 28.67 -17.40 -12.11
CA LYS A 354 29.87 -17.81 -11.39
C LYS A 354 31.12 -17.13 -11.96
N ASN A 355 31.26 -17.09 -13.30
CA ASN A 355 32.40 -16.51 -14.01
C ASN A 355 32.37 -14.98 -14.11
N GLY A 356 31.28 -14.34 -13.67
CA GLY A 356 31.11 -12.88 -13.74
C GLY A 356 30.67 -12.36 -15.12
N GLU A 357 30.32 -13.25 -16.05
CA GLU A 357 29.76 -12.92 -17.36
C GLU A 357 28.30 -12.45 -17.26
N ALA A 358 27.60 -12.85 -16.20
CA ALA A 358 26.27 -12.36 -15.85
C ALA A 358 26.22 -11.99 -14.36
N VAL A 359 25.32 -11.08 -13.98
CA VAL A 359 25.22 -10.64 -12.58
C VAL A 359 24.26 -11.49 -11.75
N TYR A 360 23.27 -12.12 -12.38
CA TYR A 360 22.22 -12.91 -11.72
C TYR A 360 21.53 -13.85 -12.71
N GLU A 361 21.01 -14.97 -12.20
CA GLU A 361 20.09 -15.86 -12.92
C GLU A 361 18.97 -16.34 -12.00
N ARG A 362 17.79 -16.57 -12.56
CA ARG A 362 16.65 -17.23 -11.91
C ARG A 362 15.97 -18.13 -12.91
N ASP A 363 15.72 -19.38 -12.55
CA ASP A 363 15.09 -20.40 -13.41
C ASP A 363 15.78 -20.51 -14.79
N SER A 364 17.11 -20.38 -14.83
CA SER A 364 17.95 -20.34 -16.05
C SER A 364 17.78 -19.11 -16.95
N VAL A 365 17.07 -18.08 -16.49
CA VAL A 365 16.97 -16.78 -17.17
C VAL A 365 18.02 -15.83 -16.59
N LEU A 366 18.82 -15.21 -17.45
CA LEU A 366 19.82 -14.21 -17.04
C LEU A 366 19.18 -12.84 -16.86
N PHE A 367 19.66 -12.10 -15.86
CA PHE A 367 19.21 -10.74 -15.56
C PHE A 367 20.40 -9.78 -15.53
N ASP A 368 20.15 -8.53 -15.93
CA ASP A 368 21.14 -7.44 -15.93
C ASP A 368 21.35 -6.83 -14.53
N GLU A 369 20.52 -7.21 -13.57
CA GLU A 369 20.59 -6.79 -12.16
C GLU A 369 20.15 -7.94 -11.24
N ILE A 370 20.63 -7.94 -10.00
CA ILE A 370 20.23 -8.95 -9.01
C ILE A 370 18.87 -8.56 -8.44
N HIS A 371 17.87 -9.45 -8.56
CA HIS A 371 16.57 -9.30 -7.93
C HIS A 371 16.54 -10.10 -6.63
N TYR A 372 16.81 -9.45 -5.50
CA TYR A 372 16.82 -10.11 -4.19
C TYR A 372 15.41 -10.44 -3.71
N SER A 373 15.23 -11.64 -3.13
CA SER A 373 14.17 -11.86 -2.15
C SER A 373 14.59 -11.15 -0.86
N LEU A 374 14.06 -9.94 -0.63
CA LEU A 374 14.39 -9.17 0.58
C LEU A 374 14.00 -9.93 1.86
N PRO A 375 12.83 -10.60 1.95
CA PRO A 375 12.50 -11.41 3.12
C PRO A 375 13.52 -12.52 3.41
N LEU A 376 13.96 -13.24 2.38
CA LEU A 376 14.99 -14.27 2.54
C LEU A 376 16.32 -13.67 2.97
N LEU A 377 16.80 -12.64 2.28
CA LEU A 377 18.08 -12.00 2.61
C LEU A 377 18.09 -11.47 4.06
N VAL A 378 17.00 -10.86 4.51
CA VAL A 378 16.85 -10.40 5.91
C VAL A 378 16.90 -11.60 6.87
N SER A 379 16.21 -12.69 6.55
CA SER A 379 16.21 -13.91 7.37
C SER A 379 17.61 -14.52 7.49
N LEU A 380 18.36 -14.60 6.38
CA LEU A 380 19.74 -15.10 6.36
C LEU A 380 20.68 -14.23 7.22
N LEU A 381 20.57 -12.90 7.09
CA LEU A 381 21.40 -11.97 7.85
C LEU A 381 21.04 -11.96 9.34
N TYR A 382 19.76 -12.07 9.68
CA TYR A 382 19.29 -12.19 11.05
C TYR A 382 19.84 -13.46 11.72
N VAL A 383 19.67 -14.62 11.08
CA VAL A 383 20.25 -15.89 11.55
C VAL A 383 21.76 -15.78 11.74
N SER A 384 22.44 -15.13 10.79
CA SER A 384 23.89 -14.92 10.89
C SER A 384 24.25 -14.05 12.09
N SER A 385 23.46 -13.00 12.36
CA SER A 385 23.70 -12.09 13.48
C SER A 385 23.55 -12.79 14.85
N GLU A 386 22.56 -13.68 14.98
CA GLU A 386 22.35 -14.49 16.18
C GLU A 386 23.49 -15.51 16.40
N ASN A 387 24.20 -15.87 15.32
CA ASN A 387 25.27 -16.86 15.34
C ASN A 387 26.68 -16.24 15.22
N ASN A 388 26.87 -15.03 15.76
CA ASN A 388 28.17 -14.32 15.76
C ASN A 388 28.77 -14.12 14.35
N GLY A 389 27.90 -13.78 13.40
CA GLY A 389 28.25 -13.56 12.00
C GLY A 389 28.50 -14.83 11.20
N LYS A 390 28.07 -16.01 11.70
CA LYS A 390 28.25 -17.30 11.02
C LYS A 390 26.93 -17.79 10.41
N LEU A 391 26.98 -18.31 9.19
CA LEU A 391 25.85 -18.97 8.55
C LEU A 391 26.24 -20.39 8.12
N ASN A 392 25.53 -21.40 8.60
CA ASN A 392 25.67 -22.78 8.15
C ASN A 392 24.31 -23.32 7.72
N LEU A 393 24.03 -23.18 6.43
CA LEU A 393 22.70 -23.38 5.88
C LEU A 393 22.62 -24.64 5.02
N LEU A 394 21.49 -25.35 5.14
CA LEU A 394 21.05 -26.37 4.21
C LEU A 394 19.97 -25.81 3.30
N ASP A 395 20.15 -25.89 1.99
CA ASP A 395 19.22 -25.41 0.97
C ASP A 395 18.58 -26.61 0.27
N PHE A 396 17.33 -26.91 0.60
CA PHE A 396 16.61 -28.05 0.05
C PHE A 396 15.94 -27.64 -1.25
N GLY A 397 16.39 -28.22 -2.37
CA GLY A 397 15.96 -27.82 -3.70
C GLY A 397 16.72 -26.62 -4.27
N GLY A 398 17.93 -26.34 -3.77
CA GLY A 398 18.75 -25.17 -4.14
C GLY A 398 19.36 -25.18 -5.54
N SER A 399 18.97 -26.13 -6.40
CA SER A 399 19.47 -26.30 -7.77
C SER A 399 21.01 -26.39 -7.80
N LEU A 400 21.70 -25.62 -8.65
CA LEU A 400 23.16 -25.53 -8.70
C LEU A 400 23.74 -24.40 -7.81
N GLY A 401 22.90 -23.79 -6.96
CA GLY A 401 23.27 -22.70 -6.06
C GLY A 401 22.79 -21.31 -6.46
N SER A 402 21.70 -21.23 -7.24
CA SER A 402 21.10 -19.96 -7.69
C SER A 402 20.91 -18.96 -6.55
N THR A 403 20.32 -19.40 -5.43
CA THR A 403 20.08 -18.59 -4.23
C THR A 403 21.38 -18.19 -3.53
N PHE A 404 22.38 -19.08 -3.49
CA PHE A 404 23.71 -18.75 -2.96
C PHE A 404 24.37 -17.64 -3.80
N PHE A 405 24.40 -17.78 -5.13
CA PHE A 405 25.01 -16.80 -6.03
C PHE A 405 24.27 -15.47 -6.04
N GLN A 406 22.94 -15.47 -5.90
CA GLN A 406 22.12 -14.26 -5.71
C GLN A 406 22.60 -13.47 -4.49
N ASN A 407 22.82 -14.15 -3.35
CA ASN A 407 23.12 -13.53 -2.07
C ASN A 407 24.64 -13.40 -1.77
N ARG A 408 25.51 -13.92 -2.64
CA ARG A 408 26.97 -14.03 -2.41
C ARG A 408 27.64 -12.74 -1.94
N LYS A 409 27.19 -11.57 -2.41
CA LYS A 409 27.74 -10.26 -2.03
C LYS A 409 27.62 -10.00 -0.53
N PHE A 410 26.48 -10.37 0.06
CA PHE A 410 26.23 -10.22 1.49
C PHE A 410 26.86 -11.37 2.29
N LEU A 411 26.76 -12.60 1.77
CA LEU A 411 27.34 -13.79 2.40
C LEU A 411 28.87 -13.72 2.50
N ASN A 412 29.55 -13.00 1.61
CA ASN A 412 30.99 -12.79 1.66
C ASN A 412 31.46 -11.90 2.83
N GLY A 413 30.56 -11.11 3.43
CA GLY A 413 30.87 -10.31 4.62
C GLY A 413 30.78 -11.07 5.94
N LEU A 414 30.31 -12.32 5.92
CA LEU A 414 30.15 -13.16 7.11
C LEU A 414 31.47 -13.74 7.58
N SER A 415 31.62 -13.93 8.89
CA SER A 415 32.83 -14.52 9.50
C SER A 415 32.98 -16.00 9.14
N PHE A 416 31.86 -16.67 8.85
CA PHE A 416 31.80 -18.03 8.32
C PHE A 416 30.54 -18.19 7.47
N CYS A 417 30.66 -18.85 6.32
CA CYS A 417 29.52 -19.19 5.48
C CYS A 417 29.73 -20.56 4.86
N LYS A 418 28.83 -21.51 5.16
CA LYS A 418 28.72 -22.81 4.50
C LYS A 418 27.29 -23.00 4.01
N TRP A 419 27.14 -23.35 2.74
CA TRP A 419 25.88 -23.53 2.03
C TRP A 419 25.85 -24.94 1.47
N SER A 420 24.97 -25.78 2.02
CA SER A 420 24.84 -27.20 1.70
C SER A 420 23.57 -27.41 0.89
N ILE A 421 23.69 -27.73 -0.39
CA ILE A 421 22.53 -27.99 -1.24
C ILE A 421 22.17 -29.46 -1.18
N VAL A 422 20.88 -29.74 -0.97
CA VAL A 422 20.31 -31.08 -1.14
C VAL A 422 19.46 -31.08 -2.39
N GLU A 423 19.81 -31.93 -3.35
CA GLU A 423 19.14 -32.01 -4.65
C GLU A 423 19.26 -33.42 -5.27
N GLN A 424 18.55 -33.66 -6.37
CA GLN A 424 18.58 -34.92 -7.12
C GLN A 424 20.00 -35.30 -7.61
N PRO A 425 20.32 -36.60 -7.75
CA PRO A 425 21.68 -37.07 -8.01
C PRO A 425 22.37 -36.47 -9.24
N HIS A 426 21.63 -36.16 -10.30
CA HIS A 426 22.19 -35.58 -11.53
C HIS A 426 22.61 -34.11 -11.34
N PHE A 427 21.84 -33.33 -10.57
CA PHE A 427 22.21 -31.98 -10.15
C PHE A 427 23.36 -32.00 -9.15
N VAL A 428 23.38 -32.95 -8.21
CA VAL A 428 24.49 -33.11 -7.25
C VAL A 428 25.81 -33.37 -7.99
N ARG A 429 25.83 -34.31 -8.94
CA ARG A 429 27.03 -34.57 -9.76
C ARG A 429 27.50 -33.31 -10.50
N CYS A 430 26.59 -32.61 -11.17
CA CYS A 430 26.87 -31.37 -11.89
C CYS A 430 27.37 -30.25 -10.94
N GLY A 431 26.74 -30.12 -9.77
CA GLY A 431 27.12 -29.17 -8.73
C GLY A 431 28.52 -29.42 -8.19
N ILE A 432 28.85 -30.68 -7.89
CA ILE A 432 30.19 -31.08 -7.47
C ILE A 432 31.24 -30.77 -8.55
N GLU A 433 30.96 -31.12 -9.79
CA GLU A 433 31.89 -30.94 -10.91
C GLU A 433 32.15 -29.45 -11.22
N HIS A 434 31.09 -28.62 -11.22
CA HIS A 434 31.17 -27.27 -11.78
C HIS A 434 31.05 -26.14 -10.76
N PHE A 435 30.46 -26.34 -9.58
CA PHE A 435 30.08 -25.25 -8.67
C PHE A 435 30.64 -25.37 -7.25
N GLN A 436 30.90 -26.59 -6.78
CA GLN A 436 31.40 -26.85 -5.45
C GLN A 436 32.71 -26.10 -5.16
N ASN A 437 32.79 -25.56 -3.94
CA ASN A 437 33.95 -24.83 -3.44
C ASN A 437 33.95 -24.87 -1.90
N GLU A 438 34.82 -24.08 -1.27
CA GLU A 438 34.94 -23.99 0.19
C GLU A 438 33.60 -23.66 0.89
N LYS A 439 32.78 -22.77 0.30
CA LYS A 439 31.50 -22.30 0.86
C LYS A 439 30.29 -23.10 0.37
N LEU A 440 30.31 -23.62 -0.85
CA LEU A 440 29.17 -24.30 -1.48
C LEU A 440 29.44 -25.80 -1.63
N ALA A 441 28.56 -26.64 -1.10
CA ALA A 441 28.65 -28.11 -1.16
C ALA A 441 27.31 -28.75 -1.58
N PHE A 442 27.36 -29.97 -2.11
CA PHE A 442 26.19 -30.67 -2.66
C PHE A 442 26.03 -32.07 -2.07
N PHE A 443 24.79 -32.47 -1.77
CA PHE A 443 24.45 -33.73 -1.11
C PHE A 443 23.18 -34.33 -1.72
N ASN A 444 23.06 -35.66 -1.72
CA ASN A 444 21.85 -36.33 -2.22
C ASN A 444 20.74 -36.34 -1.17
N THR A 445 21.08 -36.25 0.12
CA THR A 445 20.11 -36.32 1.21
C THR A 445 20.38 -35.31 2.32
N ILE A 446 19.32 -34.91 3.03
CA ILE A 446 19.42 -34.05 4.22
C ILE A 446 20.34 -34.69 5.28
N LYS A 447 20.22 -36.00 5.49
CA LYS A 447 21.04 -36.73 6.48
C LYS A 447 22.54 -36.68 6.16
N GLU A 448 22.93 -36.81 4.90
CA GLU A 448 24.32 -36.66 4.46
C GLU A 448 24.84 -35.25 4.74
N ALA A 449 24.07 -34.22 4.35
CA ALA A 449 24.43 -32.82 4.56
C ALA A 449 24.57 -32.50 6.07
N VAL A 450 23.66 -33.01 6.91
CA VAL A 450 23.70 -32.82 8.36
C VAL A 450 24.89 -33.54 8.98
N LYS A 451 25.18 -34.77 8.56
CA LYS A 451 26.31 -35.54 9.06
C LYS A 451 27.64 -34.85 8.76
N GLU A 452 27.81 -34.36 7.53
CA GLU A 452 29.07 -33.77 7.05
C GLU A 452 29.25 -32.33 7.54
N ASN A 453 28.29 -31.46 7.28
CA ASN A 453 28.45 -30.02 7.48
C ASN A 453 27.77 -29.49 8.74
N ARG A 454 26.89 -30.27 9.40
CA ARG A 454 26.12 -29.86 10.59
C ARG A 454 25.46 -28.46 10.44
N PRO A 455 24.65 -28.24 9.38
CA PRO A 455 23.92 -27.00 9.22
C PRO A 455 22.96 -26.80 10.37
N ASN A 456 22.82 -25.54 10.81
CA ASN A 456 21.90 -25.17 11.88
C ASN A 456 20.64 -24.48 11.36
N VAL A 457 20.59 -24.16 10.06
CA VAL A 457 19.40 -23.61 9.40
C VAL A 457 19.08 -24.42 8.16
N ILE A 458 17.79 -24.63 7.91
CA ILE A 458 17.30 -25.19 6.65
C ILE A 458 16.40 -24.19 5.90
N LEU A 459 16.56 -24.15 4.59
CA LEU A 459 15.82 -23.30 3.66
C LEU A 459 14.99 -24.15 2.69
N PHE A 460 13.73 -23.78 2.54
CA PHE A 460 12.81 -24.21 1.48
C PHE A 460 12.40 -22.99 0.66
N SER A 461 13.07 -22.74 -0.47
CA SER A 461 12.77 -21.59 -1.34
C SER A 461 12.05 -22.05 -2.58
N SER A 462 10.72 -21.96 -2.60
CA SER A 462 9.86 -22.42 -3.70
C SER A 462 10.01 -23.90 -4.04
N THR A 463 10.14 -24.77 -3.03
CA THR A 463 10.46 -26.19 -3.21
C THR A 463 9.42 -27.13 -2.60
N ILE A 464 8.91 -26.82 -1.39
CA ILE A 464 8.02 -27.71 -0.65
C ILE A 464 6.71 -28.02 -1.39
N GLN A 465 6.20 -27.06 -2.19
CA GLN A 465 4.97 -27.21 -2.96
C GLN A 465 5.09 -28.17 -4.15
N TYR A 466 6.31 -28.56 -4.54
CA TYR A 466 6.57 -29.45 -5.68
C TYR A 466 6.86 -30.90 -5.24
N LEU A 467 6.71 -31.20 -3.95
CA LEU A 467 6.94 -32.53 -3.42
C LEU A 467 5.67 -33.38 -3.43
N GLU A 468 5.86 -34.66 -3.74
CA GLU A 468 4.81 -35.67 -3.60
C GLU A 468 4.36 -35.80 -2.14
N ASN A 469 5.33 -35.93 -1.23
CA ASN A 469 5.10 -36.05 0.20
C ASN A 469 5.92 -35.00 0.99
N PRO A 470 5.46 -33.74 1.05
CA PRO A 470 6.14 -32.71 1.82
C PRO A 470 6.14 -33.00 3.32
N GLN A 471 5.12 -33.70 3.83
CA GLN A 471 5.01 -34.06 5.25
C GLN A 471 6.21 -34.89 5.71
N SER A 472 6.61 -35.92 4.96
CA SER A 472 7.76 -36.76 5.31
C SER A 472 9.07 -35.96 5.42
N ILE A 473 9.25 -34.95 4.56
CA ILE A 473 10.41 -34.06 4.63
C ILE A 473 10.34 -33.16 5.86
N LEU A 474 9.18 -32.58 6.16
CA LEU A 474 8.99 -31.74 7.34
C LEU A 474 9.18 -32.53 8.66
N GLU A 475 8.71 -33.77 8.72
CA GLU A 475 8.93 -34.68 9.85
C GLU A 475 10.44 -34.98 10.04
N GLN A 476 11.15 -35.30 8.96
CA GLN A 476 12.60 -35.51 8.99
C GLN A 476 13.35 -34.25 9.48
N VAL A 477 12.93 -33.06 9.04
CA VAL A 477 13.52 -31.80 9.50
C VAL A 477 13.27 -31.56 10.99
N SER A 478 12.07 -31.91 11.47
CA SER A 478 11.75 -31.84 12.90
C SER A 478 12.64 -32.77 13.73
N GLU A 479 12.93 -33.98 13.25
CA GLU A 479 13.83 -34.93 13.92
C GLU A 479 15.29 -34.46 13.95
N LEU A 480 15.75 -33.81 12.89
CA LEU A 480 17.14 -33.32 12.76
C LEU A 480 17.40 -32.03 13.54
N ASN A 481 16.34 -31.38 14.05
CA ASN A 481 16.38 -30.39 15.12
C ASN A 481 17.26 -29.16 14.84
N PHE A 482 17.14 -28.61 13.62
CA PHE A 482 17.72 -27.33 13.21
C PHE A 482 17.34 -26.18 14.16
N ASP A 483 18.17 -25.14 14.26
CA ASP A 483 17.84 -23.96 15.06
C ASP A 483 16.80 -23.07 14.39
N TYR A 484 16.82 -23.03 13.04
CA TYR A 484 15.87 -22.26 12.24
C TYR A 484 15.39 -23.04 11.01
N ILE A 485 14.13 -22.82 10.66
CA ILE A 485 13.52 -23.29 9.39
C ILE A 485 13.03 -22.04 8.65
N ILE A 486 13.47 -21.86 7.41
CA ILE A 486 13.06 -20.75 6.56
C ILE A 486 12.30 -21.30 5.36
N PHE A 487 11.10 -20.77 5.14
CA PHE A 487 10.35 -20.91 3.90
C PHE A 487 10.45 -19.59 3.14
N ASP A 488 10.76 -19.63 1.85
CA ASP A 488 10.70 -18.48 0.95
C ASP A 488 9.87 -18.82 -0.28
N ARG A 489 9.18 -17.81 -0.85
CA ARG A 489 8.33 -17.98 -2.04
C ARG A 489 7.41 -19.22 -1.94
N THR A 490 6.75 -19.35 -0.80
CA THR A 490 5.90 -20.50 -0.50
C THR A 490 4.42 -20.07 -0.61
N PRO A 491 3.70 -20.48 -1.66
CA PRO A 491 2.29 -20.15 -1.82
C PRO A 491 1.42 -21.00 -0.88
N LEU A 492 0.69 -20.33 0.01
CA LEU A 492 -0.15 -20.96 1.03
C LEU A 492 -1.60 -20.51 0.94
N ILE A 493 -2.53 -21.43 1.15
CA ILE A 493 -3.96 -21.16 1.20
C ILE A 493 -4.30 -20.53 2.56
N TYR A 494 -4.98 -19.38 2.53
CA TYR A 494 -5.59 -18.75 3.70
C TYR A 494 -7.11 -18.94 3.62
N GLY A 495 -7.63 -20.05 4.13
CA GLY A 495 -9.06 -20.34 4.05
C GLY A 495 -9.44 -21.70 4.64
N ASN A 496 -10.59 -22.22 4.21
CA ASN A 496 -11.13 -23.51 4.69
C ASN A 496 -10.69 -24.72 3.86
N VAL A 497 -9.96 -24.50 2.76
CA VAL A 497 -9.42 -25.57 1.93
C VAL A 497 -8.11 -26.03 2.57
N GLU A 498 -8.04 -27.29 3.02
CA GLU A 498 -6.84 -27.87 3.65
C GLU A 498 -5.66 -27.98 2.68
N GLU A 499 -5.95 -28.36 1.44
CA GLU A 499 -4.95 -28.38 0.38
C GLU A 499 -5.59 -28.33 -1.01
N ARG A 500 -4.78 -27.98 -2.01
CA ARG A 500 -5.14 -28.07 -3.42
C ARG A 500 -3.97 -28.60 -4.24
N ILE A 501 -4.21 -29.66 -5.00
CA ILE A 501 -3.25 -30.17 -5.99
C ILE A 501 -3.71 -29.72 -7.38
N MET A 502 -2.82 -29.07 -8.11
CA MET A 502 -3.03 -28.56 -9.47
C MET A 502 -1.82 -28.88 -10.34
N ILE A 503 -1.89 -28.50 -11.61
CA ILE A 503 -0.75 -28.50 -12.52
C ILE A 503 -0.41 -27.05 -12.83
N GLN A 504 0.87 -26.70 -12.67
CA GLN A 504 1.45 -25.46 -13.12
C GLN A 504 2.04 -25.64 -14.52
N ARG A 505 1.61 -24.81 -15.46
CA ARG A 505 2.22 -24.69 -16.78
C ARG A 505 3.34 -23.64 -16.70
N VAL A 506 4.58 -24.08 -16.91
CA VAL A 506 5.75 -23.20 -16.92
C VAL A 506 5.73 -22.37 -18.20
N PRO A 507 5.90 -21.04 -18.13
CA PRO A 507 6.00 -20.20 -19.32
C PRO A 507 7.09 -20.71 -20.27
N GLU A 508 6.79 -20.78 -21.57
CA GLU A 508 7.75 -21.27 -22.58
C GLU A 508 9.05 -20.43 -22.62
N GLU A 509 8.99 -19.16 -22.18
CA GLU A 509 10.17 -18.31 -22.04
C GLU A 509 11.19 -18.85 -21.01
N ILE A 510 10.72 -19.63 -20.03
CA ILE A 510 11.55 -20.30 -19.02
C ILE A 510 11.92 -21.69 -19.53
N TYR A 511 10.96 -22.58 -19.74
CA TYR A 511 11.07 -23.84 -20.48
C TYR A 511 9.69 -24.48 -20.60
N LYS A 512 9.48 -25.36 -21.58
CA LYS A 512 8.19 -26.03 -21.77
C LYS A 512 8.05 -27.20 -20.80
N ALA A 513 7.37 -26.98 -19.68
CA ALA A 513 7.02 -28.03 -18.73
C ALA A 513 5.64 -27.81 -18.10
N GLU A 514 5.00 -28.91 -17.74
CA GLU A 514 3.83 -28.94 -16.88
C GLU A 514 4.21 -29.76 -15.64
N ILE A 515 4.03 -29.16 -14.47
CA ILE A 515 4.57 -29.66 -13.20
C ILE A 515 3.45 -29.70 -12.16
N PRO A 516 3.28 -30.82 -11.42
CA PRO A 516 2.33 -30.86 -10.32
C PRO A 516 2.73 -29.87 -9.22
N ILE A 517 1.75 -29.18 -8.65
CA ILE A 517 1.95 -28.24 -7.55
C ILE A 517 0.88 -28.46 -6.47
N ARG A 518 1.31 -28.42 -5.20
CA ARG A 518 0.45 -28.52 -4.02
C ARG A 518 0.44 -27.19 -3.27
N PHE A 519 -0.73 -26.55 -3.22
CA PHE A 519 -0.99 -25.43 -2.32
C PHE A 519 -1.48 -25.98 -0.98
N MET A 520 -0.63 -25.93 0.03
CA MET A 520 -0.99 -26.32 1.39
C MET A 520 -1.70 -25.19 2.13
N ASN A 521 -2.59 -25.51 3.05
CA ASN A 521 -3.12 -24.52 3.97
C ASN A 521 -2.04 -24.06 4.95
N TYR A 522 -2.05 -22.77 5.26
CA TYR A 522 -1.18 -22.18 6.25
C TYR A 522 -1.26 -22.90 7.62
N ARG A 523 -2.45 -23.32 8.04
CA ARG A 523 -2.66 -24.07 9.30
C ARG A 523 -1.98 -25.44 9.27
N THR A 524 -1.97 -26.10 8.12
CA THR A 524 -1.30 -27.39 7.92
C THR A 524 0.21 -27.22 8.03
N LEU A 525 0.77 -26.16 7.43
CA LEU A 525 2.20 -25.86 7.61
C LEU A 525 2.54 -25.58 9.08
N LEU A 526 1.73 -24.77 9.78
CA LEU A 526 1.94 -24.47 11.20
C LEU A 526 1.84 -25.71 12.09
N SER A 527 0.93 -26.65 11.80
CA SER A 527 0.74 -27.84 12.64
C SER A 527 1.97 -28.76 12.66
N PHE A 528 2.74 -28.79 11.56
CA PHE A 528 4.01 -29.52 11.51
C PHE A 528 5.11 -28.87 12.34
N VAL A 529 5.13 -27.55 12.39
CA VAL A 529 6.25 -26.79 12.95
C VAL A 529 6.04 -26.45 14.43
N ASN A 530 4.79 -26.27 14.87
CA ASN A 530 4.40 -25.85 16.23
C ASN A 530 4.74 -26.83 17.37
N LYS A 531 5.24 -28.04 17.10
CA LYS A 531 5.64 -28.98 18.17
C LYS A 531 7.03 -28.69 18.74
N SER A 532 7.95 -28.21 17.91
CA SER A 532 9.37 -28.02 18.27
C SER A 532 9.91 -26.63 17.92
N TYR A 533 9.13 -25.84 17.20
CA TYR A 533 9.52 -24.52 16.71
C TYR A 533 8.40 -23.52 16.92
N GLU A 534 8.78 -22.27 17.10
CA GLU A 534 7.91 -21.11 17.22
C GLU A 534 8.01 -20.27 15.95
N LEU A 535 6.88 -19.70 15.53
CA LEU A 535 6.85 -18.72 14.45
C LEU A 535 7.64 -17.48 14.90
N PHE A 536 8.75 -17.20 14.21
CA PHE A 536 9.57 -16.02 14.50
C PHE A 536 9.11 -14.79 13.71
N SER A 537 8.87 -14.95 12.40
CA SER A 537 8.38 -13.87 11.54
C SER A 537 7.75 -14.39 10.25
N GLU A 538 6.92 -13.55 9.63
CA GLU A 538 6.24 -13.81 8.36
C GLU A 538 6.24 -12.55 7.50
N PHE A 539 6.52 -12.71 6.21
CA PHE A 539 6.55 -11.65 5.20
C PHE A 539 5.76 -12.07 3.96
N ASP A 540 5.25 -11.09 3.22
CA ASP A 540 4.79 -11.33 1.85
C ASP A 540 6.01 -11.52 0.92
N ALA A 541 5.95 -12.52 0.06
CA ALA A 541 6.96 -12.80 -0.97
C ALA A 541 6.52 -12.23 -2.34
N ASP A 542 7.35 -12.43 -3.37
CA ASP A 542 7.16 -11.91 -4.75
C ASP A 542 5.69 -11.96 -5.26
N ASP A 543 5.30 -10.95 -6.04
CA ASP A 543 3.96 -10.76 -6.65
C ASP A 543 3.64 -11.77 -7.77
N GLU A 544 3.70 -13.06 -7.48
CA GLU A 544 3.22 -14.12 -8.37
C GLU A 544 1.68 -14.22 -8.32
N ILE A 545 1.06 -14.46 -9.48
CA ILE A 545 -0.40 -14.54 -9.60
C ILE A 545 -0.82 -16.00 -9.41
N PHE A 546 -1.71 -16.23 -8.44
CA PHE A 546 -2.28 -17.55 -8.13
C PHE A 546 -3.79 -17.57 -8.41
N PRO A 547 -4.43 -18.76 -8.47
CA PRO A 547 -5.87 -18.87 -8.67
C PRO A 547 -6.69 -18.03 -7.67
N ALA A 548 -7.50 -17.10 -8.18
CA ALA A 548 -8.23 -16.12 -7.36
C ALA A 548 -9.23 -16.76 -6.37
N ASN A 549 -9.73 -17.96 -6.68
CA ASN A 549 -10.72 -18.68 -5.88
C ASN A 549 -10.15 -19.38 -4.63
N LEU A 550 -8.82 -19.44 -4.46
CA LEU A 550 -8.17 -20.19 -3.37
C LEU A 550 -7.61 -19.30 -2.25
N ASN A 551 -7.69 -17.97 -2.37
CA ASN A 551 -7.12 -17.02 -1.41
C ASN A 551 -5.67 -17.38 -1.03
N ILE A 552 -4.84 -17.64 -2.05
CA ILE A 552 -3.44 -18.00 -1.88
C ILE A 552 -2.63 -16.74 -1.62
N LYS A 553 -1.72 -16.79 -0.65
CA LYS A 553 -0.71 -15.77 -0.42
C LYS A 553 0.67 -16.39 -0.54
N ASN A 554 1.56 -15.73 -1.27
CA ASN A 554 2.95 -16.13 -1.35
C ASN A 554 3.71 -15.60 -0.15
N LYS A 555 4.34 -16.49 0.63
CA LYS A 555 4.92 -16.15 1.93
C LYS A 555 6.38 -16.50 2.04
N SER A 556 7.09 -15.68 2.80
CA SER A 556 8.37 -16.03 3.40
C SER A 556 8.18 -16.10 4.91
N ILE A 557 8.54 -17.23 5.52
CA ILE A 557 8.26 -17.53 6.93
C ILE A 557 9.53 -18.05 7.56
N ILE A 558 9.86 -17.55 8.74
CA ILE A 558 10.98 -18.03 9.55
C ILE A 558 10.45 -18.56 10.87
N PHE A 559 10.86 -19.79 11.19
CA PHE A 559 10.61 -20.45 12.46
C PHE A 559 11.91 -20.59 13.24
N LYS A 560 11.84 -20.42 14.55
CA LYS A 560 12.96 -20.58 15.49
C LYS A 560 12.65 -21.74 16.43
N LYS A 561 13.62 -22.60 16.67
CA LYS A 561 13.50 -23.72 17.60
C LYS A 561 13.10 -23.24 19.00
N ALA A 562 12.11 -23.89 19.60
CA ALA A 562 11.59 -23.52 20.91
C ALA A 562 12.61 -23.87 22.02
N LEU A 563 12.81 -22.97 22.99
CA LEU A 563 13.80 -23.13 24.07
C LEU A 563 13.50 -24.30 25.03
N ASN A 564 12.27 -24.84 25.01
CA ASN A 564 11.82 -25.93 25.88
C ASN A 564 11.67 -27.29 25.17
N ALA A 565 12.10 -27.43 23.92
CA ALA A 565 12.09 -28.72 23.21
C ALA A 565 13.30 -29.59 23.62
N SER A 566 13.38 -29.93 24.90
CA SER A 566 14.29 -30.95 25.45
C SER A 566 13.44 -32.08 26.04
N ASN A 567 13.17 -33.10 25.23
CA ASN A 567 13.29 -34.52 25.55
C ASN A 567 12.98 -35.36 24.32
#